data_AF-A0A536AWR2-F1
#
_entry.id   AF-A0A536AWR2-F1
#
_cell.length_a   1.000
_cell.length_b   1.000
_cell.length_c   1.000
_cell.angle_alpha   90.00
_cell.angle_beta   90.00
_cell.angle_gamma   90.00
#
_symmetry.space_group_name_H-M   'P 1'
#
loop_
_entity.id
_entity.type
_entity.pdbx_description
1 polymer ?
#
loop_
_entity_poly.entity_id
_entity_poly.type
_entity_poly.pdbx_seq_one_letter_code
_entity_poly.pdbx_strand_id
1 'polypeptide(L)'
;MAGQVSADGQFRWDGTQWVPIPRGTREPTPWTRPMQMAVAAYFVLTTMFSVLSTLIFINHDSLLKVMQAQGNLPQGTDIGQVVNIALGVVYAFLVFFAILYLVAAIGSYMGWRWMFWAVLVLLGFGSIGAITNLGNFSRPNQTEVPVWGIAVSEVFSLIALALFVWLIVGLVKYGPWAMKKPGA
;
A
#
# COMPACT_ATOMS: atom_id res chain seq x y z
N MET A 1 8.53 -28.87 30.17
CA MET A 1 7.33 -28.67 29.34
C MET A 1 7.79 -28.58 27.89
N ALA A 2 7.14 -29.29 26.96
CA ALA A 2 7.48 -29.19 25.54
C ALA A 2 7.34 -27.73 25.05
N GLY A 3 8.23 -27.28 24.17
CA GLY A 3 8.28 -25.91 23.63
C GLY A 3 9.27 -24.96 24.32
N GLN A 4 9.94 -25.38 25.40
CA GLN A 4 11.01 -24.58 26.02
C GLN A 4 12.14 -24.35 25.02
N VAL A 5 12.58 -23.10 24.87
CA VAL A 5 13.72 -22.73 24.02
C VAL A 5 14.98 -22.63 24.90
N SER A 6 16.10 -23.12 24.40
CA SER A 6 17.39 -23.06 25.10
C SER A 6 17.84 -21.60 25.28
N ALA A 7 18.69 -21.34 26.27
CA ALA A 7 19.15 -19.99 26.59
C ALA A 7 19.89 -19.30 25.42
N ASP A 8 20.51 -20.09 24.53
CA ASP A 8 21.18 -19.63 23.32
C ASP A 8 20.25 -19.53 22.09
N GLY A 9 18.97 -19.89 22.23
CA GLY A 9 17.97 -19.82 21.16
C GLY A 9 18.16 -20.83 20.02
N GLN A 10 19.08 -21.78 20.17
CA GLN A 10 19.44 -22.73 19.11
C GLN A 10 18.61 -24.01 19.14
N PHE A 11 18.07 -24.39 20.29
CA PHE A 11 17.37 -25.65 20.48
C PHE A 11 15.98 -25.44 21.10
N ARG A 12 15.06 -26.35 20.78
CA ARG A 12 13.73 -26.44 21.36
C ARG A 12 13.52 -27.80 21.99
N TRP A 13 13.05 -27.82 23.23
CA TRP A 13 12.67 -29.05 23.92
C TRP A 13 11.37 -29.59 23.31
N ASP A 14 11.41 -30.80 22.75
CA ASP A 14 10.21 -31.45 22.18
C ASP A 14 9.39 -32.23 23.22
N GLY A 15 9.91 -32.39 24.43
CA GLY A 15 9.33 -33.22 25.49
C GLY A 15 10.25 -34.33 25.96
N THR A 16 11.19 -34.76 25.11
CA THR A 16 12.13 -35.86 25.37
C THR A 16 13.59 -35.47 25.09
N GLN A 17 13.85 -34.57 24.14
CA GLN A 17 15.18 -34.11 23.75
C GLN A 17 15.20 -32.66 23.25
N TRP A 18 16.41 -32.10 23.18
CA TRP A 18 16.66 -30.79 22.57
C TRP A 18 16.84 -30.95 21.05
N VAL A 19 15.92 -30.40 20.26
CA VAL A 19 15.94 -30.45 18.80
C VAL A 19 16.41 -29.09 18.24
N PRO A 20 17.33 -29.05 17.26
CA PRO A 20 17.81 -27.80 16.69
C PRO A 20 16.69 -27.03 15.99
N ILE A 21 16.65 -25.72 16.20
CA ILE A 21 15.71 -24.81 15.54
C ILE A 21 16.29 -24.43 14.17
N PRO A 22 15.56 -24.67 13.06
CA PRO A 22 16.02 -24.29 11.74
C PRO A 22 16.40 -22.80 11.67
N ARG A 23 17.53 -22.50 11.00
CA ARG A 23 17.99 -21.12 10.84
C ARG A 23 16.93 -20.28 10.14
N GLY A 24 16.69 -19.08 10.66
CA GLY A 24 15.71 -18.15 10.10
C GLY A 24 14.26 -18.42 10.51
N THR A 25 14.00 -19.43 11.35
CA THR A 25 12.70 -19.58 12.03
C THR A 25 12.34 -18.29 12.76
N ARG A 26 11.09 -17.87 12.66
CA ARG A 26 10.53 -16.76 13.40
C ARG A 26 9.14 -17.13 13.91
N GLU A 27 8.79 -16.56 15.05
CA GLU A 27 7.52 -16.85 15.71
C GLU A 27 6.57 -15.65 15.57
N PRO A 28 5.30 -15.91 15.23
CA PRO A 28 4.30 -14.85 15.20
C PRO A 28 4.12 -14.28 16.61
N THR A 29 3.97 -12.96 16.68
CA THR A 29 3.53 -12.27 17.89
C THR A 29 2.05 -11.95 17.78
N PRO A 30 1.39 -11.46 18.84
CA PRO A 30 0.01 -10.98 18.74
C PRO A 30 -0.20 -9.89 17.68
N TRP A 31 0.86 -9.22 17.23
CA TRP A 31 0.79 -8.17 16.21
C TRP A 31 0.88 -8.70 14.77
N THR A 32 1.42 -9.90 14.57
CA THR A 32 1.69 -10.44 13.23
C THR A 32 0.43 -10.56 12.37
N ARG A 33 -0.61 -11.24 12.88
CA ARG A 33 -1.85 -11.45 12.12
C ARG A 33 -2.66 -10.17 11.92
N PRO A 34 -2.86 -9.32 12.94
CA PRO A 34 -3.52 -8.03 12.76
C PRO A 34 -2.83 -7.15 11.71
N MET A 35 -1.49 -7.05 11.73
CA MET A 35 -0.75 -6.28 10.74
C MET A 35 -0.95 -6.81 9.32
N GLN A 36 -0.82 -8.13 9.12
CA GLN A 36 -1.00 -8.77 7.82
C GLN A 36 -2.39 -8.53 7.25
N MET A 37 -3.43 -8.66 8.09
CA MET A 37 -4.82 -8.44 7.69
C MET A 37 -5.12 -6.98 7.41
N ALA A 38 -4.66 -6.06 8.25
CA ALA A 38 -4.89 -4.64 8.07
C ALA A 38 -4.26 -4.13 6.76
N VAL A 39 -3.02 -4.56 6.48
CA VAL A 39 -2.34 -4.25 5.21
C VAL A 39 -3.07 -4.87 4.02
N ALA A 40 -3.47 -6.15 4.12
CA ALA A 40 -4.20 -6.81 3.04
C ALA A 40 -5.53 -6.11 2.73
N ALA A 41 -6.31 -5.78 3.77
CA ALA A 41 -7.55 -5.05 3.64
C ALA A 41 -7.34 -3.66 3.03
N TYR A 42 -6.31 -2.94 3.47
CA TYR A 42 -5.95 -1.64 2.93
C TYR A 42 -5.71 -1.71 1.41
N PHE A 43 -4.88 -2.65 0.93
CA PHE A 43 -4.59 -2.74 -0.50
C PHE A 43 -5.79 -3.17 -1.33
N VAL A 44 -6.65 -4.06 -0.81
CA VAL A 44 -7.91 -4.43 -1.48
C VAL A 44 -8.82 -3.19 -1.62
N LEU A 45 -9.05 -2.48 -0.52
CA LEU A 45 -9.93 -1.30 -0.52
C LEU A 45 -9.37 -0.18 -1.39
N THR A 46 -8.06 0.07 -1.33
CA THR A 46 -7.38 1.07 -2.16
C THR A 46 -7.52 0.72 -3.65
N THR A 47 -7.33 -0.55 -4.01
CA THR A 47 -7.50 -1.01 -5.39
C THR A 47 -8.93 -0.83 -5.87
N MET A 48 -9.90 -1.25 -5.07
CA MET A 48 -11.32 -1.11 -5.40
C MET A 48 -11.69 0.35 -5.59
N PHE A 49 -11.29 1.22 -4.66
CA PHE A 49 -11.57 2.65 -4.75
C PHE A 49 -10.90 3.29 -5.96
N SER A 50 -9.62 2.98 -6.23
CA SER A 50 -8.91 3.49 -7.41
C SER A 50 -9.59 3.08 -8.71
N VAL A 51 -9.97 1.80 -8.85
CA VAL A 51 -10.64 1.30 -10.06
C VAL A 51 -12.01 1.97 -10.23
N LEU A 52 -12.82 2.00 -9.18
CA LEU A 52 -14.15 2.60 -9.26
C LEU A 52 -14.09 4.11 -9.54
N SER A 53 -13.21 4.84 -8.86
CA SER A 53 -13.05 6.28 -9.09
C SER A 53 -12.57 6.59 -10.50
N THR A 54 -11.58 5.86 -11.01
CA THR A 54 -11.10 6.04 -12.40
C THR A 54 -12.20 5.73 -13.41
N LEU A 55 -12.92 4.61 -13.27
CA LEU A 55 -13.98 4.23 -14.22
C LEU A 55 -15.17 5.20 -14.21
N ILE A 56 -15.49 5.79 -13.07
CA ILE A 56 -16.65 6.69 -12.95
C ILE A 56 -16.29 8.12 -13.38
N PHE A 57 -15.11 8.62 -12.98
CA PHE A 57 -14.78 10.05 -13.11
C PHE A 57 -13.77 10.36 -14.21
N ILE A 58 -12.92 9.41 -14.60
CA ILE A 58 -11.85 9.66 -15.57
C ILE A 58 -12.24 9.14 -16.94
N ASN A 59 -12.64 10.08 -17.78
CA ASN A 59 -12.99 9.89 -19.18
C ASN A 59 -12.46 11.06 -20.03
N HIS A 60 -12.65 10.96 -21.35
CA HIS A 60 -12.18 11.96 -22.30
C HIS A 60 -12.65 13.39 -21.93
N ASP A 61 -13.92 13.55 -21.59
CA ASP A 61 -14.50 14.87 -21.33
C ASP A 61 -13.98 15.49 -20.02
N SER A 62 -13.78 14.67 -19.00
CA SER A 62 -13.19 15.11 -17.73
C SER A 62 -11.76 15.63 -17.89
N LEU A 63 -10.95 14.93 -18.69
CA LEU A 63 -9.57 15.33 -19.00
C LEU A 63 -9.52 16.57 -19.87
N LEU A 64 -10.38 16.63 -20.91
CA LEU A 64 -10.50 17.81 -21.76
C LEU A 64 -10.83 19.05 -20.95
N LYS A 65 -11.80 18.94 -20.02
CA LYS A 65 -12.19 20.02 -19.12
C LYS A 65 -11.01 20.50 -18.27
N VAL A 66 -10.23 19.57 -17.69
CA VAL A 66 -9.07 19.92 -16.86
C VAL A 66 -7.97 20.58 -17.68
N MET A 67 -7.67 20.07 -18.88
CA MET A 67 -6.66 20.66 -19.77
C MET A 67 -7.02 22.09 -20.19
N GLN A 68 -8.30 22.34 -20.49
CA GLN A 68 -8.80 23.68 -20.78
C GLN A 68 -8.71 24.61 -19.56
N ALA A 69 -9.01 24.10 -18.37
CA ALA A 69 -8.94 24.85 -17.11
C ALA A 69 -7.49 25.19 -16.69
N GLN A 70 -6.49 24.42 -17.12
CA GLN A 70 -5.07 24.72 -16.87
C GLN A 70 -4.53 25.85 -17.76
N GLY A 71 -5.14 26.13 -18.91
CA GLY A 71 -4.91 27.34 -19.71
C GLY A 71 -3.53 27.51 -20.37
N ASN A 72 -2.63 26.51 -20.28
CA ASN A 72 -1.21 26.65 -20.66
C ASN A 72 -0.75 25.64 -21.75
N LEU A 73 -1.62 25.31 -22.69
CA LEU A 73 -1.27 24.38 -23.77
C LEU A 73 -0.39 25.08 -24.83
N PRO A 74 0.76 24.50 -25.23
CA PRO A 74 1.60 25.06 -26.29
C PRO A 74 0.81 25.29 -27.58
N GLN A 75 1.11 26.38 -28.30
CA GLN A 75 0.45 26.67 -29.58
C GLN A 75 0.74 25.55 -30.59
N GLY A 76 -0.31 25.09 -31.29
CA GLY A 76 -0.24 23.97 -32.23
C GLY A 76 -0.45 22.58 -31.62
N THR A 77 -0.73 22.49 -30.31
CA THR A 77 -1.04 21.20 -29.67
C THR A 77 -2.43 20.70 -30.09
N ASP A 78 -2.49 19.49 -30.64
CA ASP A 78 -3.76 18.77 -30.81
C ASP A 78 -4.23 18.23 -29.45
N ILE A 79 -5.21 18.93 -28.87
CA ILE A 79 -5.77 18.61 -27.56
C ILE A 79 -6.37 17.20 -27.54
N GLY A 80 -7.00 16.76 -28.64
CA GLY A 80 -7.59 15.43 -28.72
C GLY A 80 -6.54 14.33 -28.64
N GLN A 81 -5.41 14.52 -29.34
CA GLN A 81 -4.29 13.58 -29.25
C GLN A 81 -3.70 13.52 -27.83
N VAL A 82 -3.52 14.67 -27.17
CA VAL A 82 -2.99 14.72 -25.80
C VAL A 82 -3.93 14.05 -24.79
N VAL A 83 -5.24 14.29 -24.88
CA VAL A 83 -6.25 13.63 -24.02
C VAL A 83 -6.22 12.12 -24.21
N ASN A 84 -6.15 11.62 -25.45
CA ASN A 84 -6.10 10.18 -25.72
C ASN A 84 -4.83 9.52 -25.18
N ILE A 85 -3.67 10.18 -25.30
CA ILE A 85 -2.42 9.71 -24.69
C ILE A 85 -2.55 9.69 -23.16
N ALA A 86 -3.05 10.77 -22.56
CA ALA A 86 -3.24 10.88 -21.12
C ALA A 86 -4.16 9.77 -20.58
N LEU A 87 -5.30 9.51 -21.27
CA LEU A 87 -6.18 8.39 -20.95
C LEU A 87 -5.42 7.06 -21.00
N GLY A 88 -4.71 6.78 -22.10
CA GLY A 88 -3.94 5.55 -22.24
C GLY A 88 -2.94 5.35 -21.09
N VAL A 89 -2.26 6.42 -20.69
CA VAL A 89 -1.33 6.42 -19.55
C VAL A 89 -2.07 6.14 -18.24
N VAL A 90 -3.16 6.86 -17.94
CA VAL A 90 -3.92 6.68 -16.69
C VAL A 90 -4.41 5.24 -16.56
N TYR A 91 -5.01 4.68 -17.61
CA TYR A 91 -5.51 3.30 -17.58
C TYR A 91 -4.39 2.26 -17.50
N ALA A 92 -3.25 2.49 -18.16
CA ALA A 92 -2.08 1.61 -18.04
C ALA A 92 -1.55 1.58 -16.60
N PHE A 93 -1.40 2.75 -15.97
CA PHE A 93 -1.00 2.86 -14.56
C PHE A 93 -2.04 2.26 -13.62
N LEU A 94 -3.33 2.46 -13.89
CA LEU A 94 -4.42 1.85 -13.12
C LEU A 94 -4.29 0.33 -13.10
N VAL A 95 -4.16 -0.30 -14.27
CA VAL A 95 -4.04 -1.77 -14.39
C VAL A 95 -2.78 -2.26 -13.69
N PHE A 96 -1.64 -1.59 -13.92
CA PHE A 96 -0.38 -1.94 -13.28
C PHE A 96 -0.48 -1.90 -11.75
N PHE A 97 -0.97 -0.79 -11.18
CA PHE A 97 -1.09 -0.64 -9.73
C PHE A 97 -2.17 -1.53 -9.13
N ALA A 98 -3.28 -1.77 -9.82
CA ALA A 98 -4.31 -2.69 -9.36
C ALA A 98 -3.76 -4.11 -9.20
N ILE A 99 -3.02 -4.62 -10.19
CA ILE A 99 -2.36 -5.93 -10.10
C ILE A 99 -1.35 -5.94 -8.96
N LEU A 100 -0.51 -4.90 -8.88
CA LEU A 100 0.53 -4.79 -7.87
C LEU A 100 -0.05 -4.77 -6.45
N TYR A 101 -1.14 -4.03 -6.21
CA TYR A 101 -1.81 -3.97 -4.91
C TYR A 101 -2.53 -5.27 -4.57
N LEU A 102 -3.13 -5.98 -5.53
CA LEU A 102 -3.69 -7.31 -5.29
C LEU A 102 -2.60 -8.31 -4.90
N VAL A 103 -1.44 -8.29 -5.55
CA VAL A 103 -0.29 -9.11 -5.17
C VAL A 103 0.20 -8.74 -3.77
N ALA A 104 0.26 -7.45 -3.44
CA ALA A 104 0.61 -6.98 -2.10
C ALA A 104 -0.38 -7.45 -1.05
N ALA A 105 -1.68 -7.43 -1.34
CA ALA A 105 -2.73 -7.92 -0.45
C ALA A 105 -2.58 -9.43 -0.18
N ILE A 106 -2.44 -10.24 -1.24
CA ILE A 106 -2.25 -11.69 -1.14
C ILE A 106 -0.97 -12.01 -0.37
N GLY A 107 0.16 -11.41 -0.76
CA GLY A 107 1.44 -11.65 -0.12
C GLY A 107 1.46 -11.24 1.35
N SER A 108 0.73 -10.18 1.72
CA SER A 108 0.56 -9.75 3.11
C SER A 108 -0.28 -10.74 3.90
N TYR A 109 -1.42 -11.18 3.35
CA TYR A 109 -2.29 -12.16 3.98
C TYR A 109 -1.60 -13.52 4.20
N MET A 110 -0.81 -13.95 3.22
CA MET A 110 0.02 -15.17 3.32
C MET A 110 1.26 -15.00 4.20
N GLY A 111 1.61 -13.76 4.59
CA GLY A 111 2.75 -13.48 5.44
C GLY A 111 4.12 -13.67 4.76
N TRP A 112 4.22 -13.43 3.45
CA TRP A 112 5.47 -13.55 2.71
C TRP A 112 6.51 -12.54 3.24
N ARG A 113 7.69 -13.05 3.63
CA ARG A 113 8.70 -12.23 4.32
C ARG A 113 9.27 -11.10 3.46
N TRP A 114 9.44 -11.33 2.16
CA TRP A 114 9.90 -10.31 1.23
C TRP A 114 8.83 -9.25 0.97
N MET A 115 7.55 -9.64 1.01
CA MET A 115 6.42 -8.74 0.79
C MET A 115 6.36 -7.64 1.84
N PHE A 116 6.82 -7.90 3.06
CA PHE A 116 6.93 -6.87 4.09
C PHE A 116 7.68 -5.62 3.59
N TRP A 117 8.81 -5.81 2.90
CA TRP A 117 9.62 -4.70 2.40
C TRP A 117 8.95 -3.98 1.24
N ALA A 118 8.34 -4.73 0.32
CA ALA A 118 7.58 -4.15 -0.78
C ALA A 118 6.42 -3.30 -0.27
N VAL A 119 5.62 -3.83 0.68
CA VAL A 119 4.54 -3.11 1.35
C VAL A 119 5.04 -1.84 2.03
N LEU A 120 6.16 -1.91 2.73
CA LEU A 120 6.72 -0.75 3.43
C LEU A 120 7.05 0.39 2.45
N VAL A 121 7.62 0.06 1.29
CA VAL A 121 7.87 1.04 0.22
C VAL A 121 6.55 1.58 -0.36
N LEU A 122 5.57 0.72 -0.64
CA LEU A 122 4.28 1.13 -1.21
C LEU A 122 3.49 2.04 -0.27
N LEU A 123 3.45 1.72 1.02
CA LEU A 123 2.83 2.58 2.03
C LEU A 123 3.60 3.87 2.22
N GLY A 124 4.94 3.84 2.12
CA GLY A 124 5.78 5.03 2.10
C GLY A 124 5.38 5.98 0.98
N PHE A 125 5.26 5.50 -0.26
CA PHE A 125 4.78 6.33 -1.37
C PHE A 125 3.33 6.78 -1.19
N GLY A 126 2.44 5.90 -0.73
CA GLY A 126 1.04 6.25 -0.47
C GLY A 126 0.88 7.34 0.59
N SER A 127 1.79 7.42 1.56
CA SER A 127 1.80 8.45 2.59
C SER A 127 2.16 9.84 2.08
N ILE A 128 2.92 9.96 0.98
CA ILE A 128 3.22 11.25 0.34
C ILE A 128 1.93 11.92 -0.14
N GLY A 129 0.95 11.12 -0.56
CA GLY A 129 -0.39 11.57 -0.96
C GLY A 129 -1.06 12.46 0.08
N ALA A 130 -0.84 12.19 1.38
CA ALA A 130 -1.42 12.95 2.48
C ALA A 130 -1.00 14.44 2.49
N ILE A 131 0.14 14.74 1.89
CA ILE A 131 0.65 16.11 1.79
C ILE A 131 0.18 16.76 0.49
N THR A 132 0.21 16.01 -0.62
CA THR A 132 -0.06 16.56 -1.95
C THR A 132 -1.55 16.79 -2.21
N ASN A 133 -2.44 15.97 -1.65
CA ASN A 133 -3.89 16.10 -1.85
C ASN A 133 -4.47 17.38 -1.23
N LEU A 134 -3.86 17.91 -0.16
CA LEU A 134 -4.27 19.16 0.46
C LEU A 134 -4.26 20.34 -0.53
N GLY A 135 -3.32 20.34 -1.46
CA GLY A 135 -3.26 21.34 -2.54
C GLY A 135 -4.43 21.25 -3.52
N ASN A 136 -5.02 20.07 -3.72
CA ASN A 136 -6.14 19.88 -4.64
C ASN A 136 -7.44 20.49 -4.11
N PHE A 137 -7.62 20.57 -2.78
CA PHE A 137 -8.78 21.24 -2.19
C PHE A 137 -8.86 22.74 -2.49
N SER A 138 -7.71 23.37 -2.75
CA SER A 138 -7.66 24.80 -3.08
C SER A 138 -7.90 25.08 -4.58
N ARG A 139 -7.98 24.04 -5.42
CA ARG A 139 -8.20 24.16 -6.87
C ARG A 139 -9.19 23.12 -7.42
N PRO A 140 -10.43 23.07 -6.91
CA PRO A 140 -11.39 22.01 -7.25
C PRO A 140 -11.81 21.99 -8.72
N ASN A 141 -11.64 23.09 -9.46
CA ASN A 141 -11.98 23.17 -10.89
C ASN A 141 -10.87 22.63 -11.81
N GLN A 142 -9.69 22.28 -11.26
CA GLN A 142 -8.54 21.78 -12.01
C GLN A 142 -8.30 20.28 -11.81
N THR A 143 -9.29 19.56 -11.26
CA THR A 143 -9.20 18.13 -10.97
C THR A 143 -10.29 17.35 -11.71
N GLU A 144 -9.94 16.16 -12.19
CA GLU A 144 -10.88 15.25 -12.87
C GLU A 144 -11.87 14.63 -11.86
N VAL A 145 -11.40 14.44 -10.63
CA VAL A 145 -12.13 13.79 -9.54
C VAL A 145 -12.86 14.86 -8.70
N PRO A 146 -14.11 14.61 -8.26
CA PRO A 146 -14.84 15.52 -7.38
C PRO A 146 -14.19 15.66 -6.00
N VAL A 147 -14.46 16.77 -5.31
CA VAL A 147 -13.87 17.10 -3.99
C VAL A 147 -14.05 16.00 -2.94
N TRP A 148 -15.20 15.34 -2.91
CA TRP A 148 -15.43 14.24 -1.98
C TRP A 148 -14.51 13.04 -2.28
N GLY A 149 -14.23 12.77 -3.57
CA GLY A 149 -13.32 11.70 -3.98
C GLY A 149 -11.88 11.99 -3.56
N ILE A 150 -11.48 13.26 -3.63
CA ILE A 150 -10.20 13.75 -3.09
C ILE A 150 -10.16 13.55 -1.57
N ALA A 151 -11.24 13.87 -0.84
CA ALA A 151 -11.32 13.64 0.60
C ALA A 151 -11.22 12.16 0.98
N VAL A 152 -11.85 11.26 0.21
CA VAL A 152 -11.71 9.82 0.45
C VAL A 152 -10.28 9.36 0.18
N SER A 153 -9.67 9.80 -0.93
CA SER A 153 -8.25 9.53 -1.24
C SER A 153 -7.33 9.98 -0.09
N GLU A 154 -7.61 11.14 0.50
CA GLU A 154 -6.86 11.67 1.63
C GLU A 154 -6.96 10.77 2.87
N VAL A 155 -8.15 10.25 3.18
CA VAL A 155 -8.32 9.27 4.26
C VAL A 155 -7.47 8.03 4.01
N PHE A 156 -7.43 7.52 2.77
CA PHE A 156 -6.57 6.39 2.42
C PHE A 156 -5.08 6.72 2.62
N SER A 157 -4.62 7.90 2.23
CA SER A 157 -3.23 8.34 2.45
C SER A 157 -2.88 8.42 3.94
N LEU A 158 -3.79 8.90 4.78
CA LEU A 158 -3.60 8.92 6.24
C LEU A 158 -3.57 7.52 6.85
N ILE A 159 -4.42 6.61 6.38
CA ILE A 159 -4.38 5.20 6.77
C ILE A 159 -3.06 4.57 6.34
N ALA A 160 -2.58 4.87 5.12
CA ALA A 160 -1.30 4.39 4.61
C ALA A 160 -0.14 4.81 5.53
N LEU A 161 -0.13 6.09 5.93
CA LEU A 161 0.86 6.63 6.87
C LEU A 161 0.78 5.93 8.23
N ALA A 162 -0.43 5.74 8.79
CA ALA A 162 -0.61 5.05 10.06
C ALA A 162 -0.10 3.60 10.01
N LEU A 163 -0.43 2.86 8.93
CA LEU A 163 0.07 1.50 8.72
C LEU A 163 1.58 1.46 8.52
N PHE A 164 2.14 2.41 7.78
CA PHE A 164 3.58 2.56 7.57
C PHE A 164 4.32 2.72 8.90
N VAL A 165 3.86 3.65 9.75
CA VAL A 165 4.42 3.87 11.09
C VAL A 165 4.27 2.60 11.93
N TRP A 166 3.10 1.95 11.91
CA TRP A 166 2.86 0.73 12.69
C TRP A 166 3.79 -0.41 12.28
N LEU A 167 4.03 -0.60 10.97
CA LEU A 167 4.97 -1.59 10.44
C LEU A 167 6.42 -1.28 10.84
N ILE A 168 6.83 -0.02 10.85
CA ILE A 168 8.16 0.39 11.33
C ILE A 168 8.31 0.07 12.82
N VAL A 169 7.31 0.39 13.64
CA VAL A 169 7.33 0.05 15.08
C VAL A 169 7.42 -1.46 15.27
N GLY A 170 6.64 -2.25 14.51
CA GLY A 170 6.72 -3.71 14.52
C GLY A 170 8.08 -4.25 14.08
N LEU A 171 8.69 -3.63 13.06
CA LEU A 171 10.02 -3.96 12.55
C LEU A 171 11.10 -3.76 13.61
N VAL A 172 11.09 -2.61 14.28
CA VAL A 172 12.06 -2.28 15.32
C VAL A 172 11.89 -3.18 16.55
N LYS A 173 10.64 -3.45 16.95
CA LYS A 173 10.36 -4.21 18.18
C LYS A 173 10.54 -5.73 18.04
N TYR A 174 10.18 -6.30 16.88
CA TYR A 174 10.14 -7.75 16.69
C TYR A 174 10.82 -8.18 15.37
N GLY A 175 10.69 -7.37 14.33
CA GLY A 175 11.21 -7.62 12.98
C GLY A 175 10.10 -7.66 11.92
N PRO A 176 10.41 -8.09 10.68
CA PRO A 176 9.43 -8.13 9.60
C PRO A 176 8.17 -8.90 9.99
N TRP A 177 7.01 -8.33 9.65
CA TRP A 177 5.68 -8.83 10.06
C TRP A 177 5.48 -8.98 11.56
N ALA A 178 6.21 -8.20 12.36
CA ALA A 178 6.25 -8.31 13.81
C ALA A 178 6.57 -9.75 14.31
N MET A 179 7.34 -10.53 13.55
CA MET A 179 7.71 -11.90 13.93
C MET A 179 9.05 -11.89 14.65
N LYS A 180 9.10 -12.42 15.88
CA LYS A 180 10.31 -12.43 16.72
C LYS A 180 11.22 -13.63 16.42
N LYS A 181 12.48 -13.52 16.81
CA LYS A 181 13.40 -14.68 16.82
C LYS A 181 13.00 -15.64 17.96
N PRO A 182 13.19 -16.95 17.80
CA PRO A 182 12.98 -17.91 18.87
C PRO A 182 13.81 -17.55 20.10
N GLY A 183 13.20 -17.58 21.29
CA GLY A 183 13.86 -17.27 22.56
C GLY A 183 14.04 -15.78 22.88
N ALA A 184 13.54 -14.86 22.04
CA ALA A 184 13.53 -13.41 22.27
C ALA A 184 12.22 -12.90 22.89
#